data_AF-A0A963GIV7-F1
#
_entry.id   AF-A0A963GIV7-F1
#
_cell.length_a   1.000
_cell.length_b   1.000
_cell.length_c   1.000
_cell.angle_alpha   90.00
_cell.angle_beta   90.00
_cell.angle_gamma   90.00
#
_symmetry.space_group_name_H-M   'P 1'
#
loop_
_entity.id
_entity.type
_entity.pdbx_description
1 polymer ?
#
loop_
_entity_poly.entity_id
_entity_poly.type
_entity_poly.pdbx_seq_one_letter_code
_entity_poly.pdbx_strand_id
1 'polypeptide(L)'
;MHLATLPVLRLDDDPAFLAENIGESFRAFGFAMVGNHGIDDNLIARAWKLTEGFFALPEAEKRSYSIEGISGARGYIPFGTEIAK
;
A
#
# COMPACT_ATOMS: atom_id res chain seq x y z
N MET A 1 -3.35 -26.22 -14.58
CA MET A 1 -2.79 -24.86 -14.38
C MET A 1 -2.43 -24.74 -12.91
N HIS A 2 -1.14 -24.83 -12.56
CA HIS A 2 -0.72 -24.67 -11.16
C HIS A 2 -0.73 -23.16 -10.89
N LEU A 3 -1.67 -22.70 -10.05
CA LEU A 3 -1.63 -21.33 -9.57
C LEU A 3 -0.36 -21.21 -8.72
N ALA A 4 0.65 -20.51 -9.22
CA ALA A 4 1.81 -20.18 -8.42
C ALA A 4 1.35 -19.23 -7.31
N THR A 5 1.41 -19.69 -6.06
CA THR A 5 1.17 -18.83 -4.90
C THR A 5 2.43 -17.99 -4.68
N LEU A 6 2.30 -16.67 -4.74
CA LEU A 6 3.37 -15.75 -4.37
C LEU A 6 3.74 -16.02 -2.89
N PRO A 7 4.99 -16.41 -2.57
CA PRO A 7 5.38 -16.70 -1.19
C PRO A 7 5.33 -15.43 -0.33
N VAL A 8 5.02 -15.61 0.97
CA VAL A 8 5.13 -14.55 1.97
C VAL A 8 6.50 -14.67 2.64
N LEU A 9 7.36 -13.69 2.40
CA LEU A 9 8.69 -13.57 2.99
C LEU A 9 8.59 -12.95 4.38
N ARG A 10 9.44 -13.33 5.33
CA ARG A 10 9.44 -12.69 6.65
C ARG A 10 10.55 -11.65 6.74
N LEU A 11 10.23 -10.45 7.22
CA LEU A 11 11.22 -9.38 7.36
C LEU A 11 12.26 -9.68 8.46
N ASP A 12 11.91 -10.55 9.40
CA ASP A 12 12.75 -10.95 10.53
C ASP A 12 13.60 -12.21 10.27
N ASP A 13 13.63 -12.70 9.02
CA ASP A 13 14.53 -13.79 8.61
C ASP A 13 16.00 -13.33 8.54
N ASP A 14 16.91 -14.29 8.38
CA ASP A 14 18.32 -14.01 8.10
C ASP A 14 18.47 -13.06 6.87
N PRO A 15 19.29 -12.00 6.95
CA PRO A 15 19.39 -11.00 5.88
C PRO A 15 19.82 -11.56 4.52
N ALA A 16 20.70 -12.56 4.48
CA ALA A 16 21.17 -13.13 3.22
C ALA A 16 20.06 -13.99 2.59
N PHE A 17 19.39 -14.80 3.40
CA PHE A 17 18.23 -15.59 2.97
C PHE A 17 17.09 -14.70 2.47
N LEU A 18 16.76 -13.63 3.20
CA LEU A 18 15.73 -12.67 2.80
C LEU A 18 16.08 -11.99 1.47
N ALA A 19 17.32 -11.53 1.30
CA ALA A 19 17.76 -10.86 0.08
C ALA A 19 17.67 -11.77 -1.15
N GLU A 20 18.06 -13.04 -1.02
CA GLU A 20 17.95 -14.04 -2.08
C GLU A 20 16.48 -14.25 -2.50
N ASN A 21 15.60 -14.50 -1.52
CA ASN A 21 14.19 -14.78 -1.80
C ASN A 21 13.42 -13.57 -2.32
N ILE A 22 13.74 -12.36 -1.85
CA ILE A 22 13.20 -11.12 -2.42
C ILE A 22 13.60 -11.02 -3.90
N GLY A 23 14.88 -11.26 -4.21
CA GLY A 23 15.39 -11.21 -5.58
C GLY A 23 14.75 -12.24 -6.50
N GLU A 24 14.51 -13.46 -6.02
CA GLU A 24 13.77 -14.50 -6.75
C GLU A 24 12.31 -14.09 -6.99
N SER A 25 11.62 -13.57 -5.97
CA SER A 25 10.22 -13.15 -6.09
C SER A 25 10.03 -12.03 -7.11
N PHE A 26 10.92 -11.04 -7.11
CA PHE A 26 10.90 -9.96 -8.12
C PHE A 26 11.21 -10.47 -9.53
N ARG A 27 12.12 -11.43 -9.70
CA ARG A 27 12.40 -12.03 -11.02
C ARG A 27 11.25 -12.86 -11.56
N ALA A 28 10.57 -13.61 -10.70
CA ALA A 28 9.47 -14.49 -11.10
C ALA A 28 8.14 -13.76 -11.30
N PHE A 29 7.86 -12.78 -10.43
CA PHE A 29 6.52 -12.18 -10.33
C PHE A 29 6.50 -10.66 -10.47
N GLY A 30 7.64 -9.96 -10.31
CA GLY A 30 7.70 -8.49 -10.22
C GLY A 30 7.19 -7.92 -8.89
N PHE A 31 6.79 -8.78 -7.95
CA PHE A 31 6.26 -8.41 -6.63
C PHE A 31 6.78 -9.38 -5.55
N ALA A 32 6.64 -8.98 -4.29
CA ALA A 32 6.87 -9.82 -3.11
C ALA A 32 5.83 -9.49 -2.03
N MET A 33 5.38 -10.51 -1.28
CA MET A 33 4.60 -10.29 -0.05
C MET A 33 5.53 -10.40 1.15
N VAL A 34 5.43 -9.47 2.09
CA VAL A 34 6.26 -9.44 3.30
C VAL A 34 5.37 -9.47 4.54
N GLY A 35 5.64 -10.44 5.42
CA GLY A 35 5.05 -10.56 6.75
C GLY A 35 6.09 -10.32 7.85
N ASN A 36 5.63 -10.30 9.10
CA ASN A 36 6.49 -10.07 10.29
C ASN A 36 7.35 -8.81 10.17
N HIS A 37 6.77 -7.77 9.59
CA HIS A 37 7.44 -6.49 9.32
C HIS A 37 7.68 -5.63 10.58
N GLY A 38 7.26 -6.09 11.76
CA GLY A 38 7.44 -5.38 13.04
C GLY A 38 6.52 -4.17 13.26
N ILE A 39 5.74 -3.75 12.27
CA ILE A 39 4.67 -2.74 12.44
C ILE A 39 3.58 -3.31 13.36
N ASP A 40 3.23 -2.57 14.42
CA ASP A 40 2.17 -2.91 15.37
C ASP A 40 0.80 -3.02 14.69
N ASP A 41 0.12 -4.14 14.86
CA ASP A 41 -1.21 -4.41 14.32
C ASP A 41 -2.24 -3.36 14.76
N ASN A 42 -2.11 -2.82 15.98
CA ASN A 42 -2.99 -1.76 16.46
C ASN A 42 -2.76 -0.44 15.71
N LEU A 43 -1.52 -0.17 15.29
CA LEU A 43 -1.22 1.00 14.45
C LEU A 43 -1.86 0.85 13.07
N ILE A 44 -1.75 -0.34 12.47
CA ILE A 44 -2.39 -0.65 11.18
C ILE A 44 -3.92 -0.51 11.28
N ALA A 45 -4.53 -1.10 12.31
CA ALA A 45 -5.97 -1.01 12.54
C ALA A 45 -6.45 0.44 12.73
N ARG A 46 -5.69 1.26 13.49
CA ARG A 46 -6.01 2.69 13.63
C ARG A 46 -5.89 3.45 12.31
N ALA A 47 -4.87 3.18 11.51
CA ALA A 47 -4.68 3.82 10.21
C ALA A 47 -5.86 3.53 9.26
N TRP A 48 -6.33 2.28 9.21
CA TRP A 48 -7.52 1.90 8.44
C TRP A 48 -8.78 2.63 8.94
N LYS A 49 -9.03 2.63 10.24
CA LYS A 49 -10.18 3.34 10.84
C LYS A 49 -10.18 4.83 10.52
N LEU A 50 -9.02 5.49 10.61
CA LEU A 50 -8.88 6.91 10.28
C LEU A 50 -9.09 7.18 8.78
N THR A 51 -8.59 6.28 7.94
CA THR A 51 -8.78 6.34 6.48
C THR A 51 -10.28 6.24 6.13
N GLU A 52 -10.97 5.24 6.68
CA GLU A 52 -12.43 5.09 6.53
C GLU A 52 -13.18 6.33 7.01
N GLY A 53 -12.82 6.85 8.20
CA GLY A 53 -13.40 8.07 8.75
C GLY A 53 -13.21 9.29 7.86
N PHE A 54 -12.02 9.47 7.29
CA PHE A 54 -11.73 10.54 6.33
C PHE A 54 -12.61 10.42 5.08
N PHE A 55 -12.72 9.24 4.48
CA PHE A 55 -13.53 9.06 3.27
C PHE A 55 -15.05 9.15 3.52
N ALA A 56 -15.50 8.95 4.76
CA ALA A 56 -16.88 9.17 5.19
C ALA A 56 -17.25 10.66 5.39
N LEU A 57 -16.27 11.57 5.43
CA LEU A 57 -16.54 13.01 5.52
C LEU A 57 -17.36 13.53 4.31
N PRO A 58 -18.13 14.62 4.48
CA PRO A 58 -18.79 15.30 3.38
C PRO A 58 -17.82 15.62 2.23
N GLU A 59 -18.31 15.53 0.99
CA GLU A 59 -17.45 15.73 -0.18
C GLU A 59 -16.78 17.12 -0.21
N ALA A 60 -17.50 18.17 0.18
CA ALA A 60 -16.96 19.53 0.26
C ALA A 60 -15.77 19.63 1.21
N GLU A 61 -15.83 18.92 2.34
CA GLU A 61 -14.74 18.89 3.32
C GLU A 61 -13.53 18.14 2.75
N LYS A 62 -13.72 16.96 2.16
CA LYS A 62 -12.64 16.23 1.49
C LYS A 62 -11.98 17.05 0.38
N ARG A 63 -12.77 17.75 -0.43
CA ARG A 63 -12.28 18.64 -1.51
C ARG A 63 -11.44 19.79 -1.00
N SER A 64 -11.67 20.28 0.22
CA SER A 64 -10.84 21.34 0.81
C SER A 64 -9.37 20.91 1.03
N TYR A 65 -9.10 19.59 1.04
CA TYR A 65 -7.74 19.04 1.11
C TYR A 65 -7.12 18.77 -0.28
N SER A 66 -7.78 19.16 -1.37
CA SER A 66 -7.22 19.07 -2.73
C SER A 66 -6.22 20.21 -2.95
N ILE A 67 -5.02 19.88 -3.44
CA ILE A 67 -3.97 20.85 -3.73
C ILE A 67 -3.78 20.91 -5.25
N GLU A 68 -4.09 22.07 -5.84
CA GLU A 68 -3.92 22.28 -7.27
C GLU A 68 -2.45 22.42 -7.67
N GLY A 69 -2.12 22.08 -8.91
CA GLY A 69 -0.79 22.29 -9.49
C GLY A 69 0.29 21.25 -9.11
N ILE A 70 -0.04 20.23 -8.30
CA ILE A 70 0.92 19.19 -7.87
C ILE A 70 0.58 17.77 -8.36
N SER A 71 -0.34 17.65 -9.31
CA SER A 71 -0.78 16.38 -9.91
C SER A 71 -1.12 15.29 -8.87
N GLY A 72 -1.76 15.69 -7.76
CA GLY A 72 -2.20 14.75 -6.72
C GLY A 72 -1.08 14.14 -5.87
N ALA A 73 0.16 14.63 -5.96
CA ALA A 73 1.26 14.09 -5.16
C ALA A 73 1.04 14.20 -3.63
N ARG A 74 0.18 15.14 -3.20
CA ARG A 74 -0.27 15.34 -1.80
C ARG A 74 -1.73 15.75 -1.78
N GLY A 75 -2.37 15.61 -0.62
CA GLY A 75 -3.76 15.98 -0.41
C GLY A 75 -4.75 14.93 -0.92
N TYR A 76 -6.01 15.33 -1.10
CA TYR A 76 -7.09 14.49 -1.62
C TYR A 76 -7.24 14.66 -3.13
N ILE A 77 -7.30 13.53 -3.87
CA ILE A 77 -7.65 13.51 -5.29
C ILE A 77 -9.13 13.08 -5.42
N PRO A 78 -10.02 13.96 -5.89
CA PRO A 78 -11.42 13.60 -6.09
C PRO A 78 -11.61 12.56 -7.20
N PHE A 79 -12.71 11.80 -7.13
CA PHE A 79 -13.13 10.92 -8.22
C PHE A 79 -13.29 11.70 -9.54
N GLY A 80 -12.90 11.07 -10.64
CA GLY A 80 -13.00 11.65 -11.99
C GLY A 80 -11.89 12.64 -12.35
N THR A 81 -10.93 12.91 -11.46
CA THR A 81 -9.78 13.77 -11.74
C THR A 81 -8.69 13.04 -12.54
N GLU A 82 -8.50 11.74 -12.30
CA GLU A 82 -7.58 10.90 -13.06
C GLU A 82 -8.38 9.88 -13.88
N ILE A 83 -8.31 9.99 -15.21
CA ILE A 83 -8.88 9.00 -16.13
C ILE A 83 -7.73 8.10 -16.54
N ALA A 84 -7.62 6.94 -15.86
CA ALA A 84 -6.70 5.90 -16.30
C ALA A 84 -7.05 5.47 -17.72
N LYS A 85 -6.05 5.42 -18.60
CA LYS A 85 -6.15 4.82 -19.94
C LYS A 85 -5.82 3.35 -19.91
#